data_AF-A0A524C6P9-F1
#
_entry.id   AF-A0A524C6P9-F1
#
_cell.length_a   1.000
_cell.length_b   1.000
_cell.length_c   1.000
_cell.angle_alpha   90.00
_cell.angle_beta   90.00
_cell.angle_gamma   90.00
#
_symmetry.space_group_name_H-M   'P 1'
#
loop_
_entity.id
_entity.type
_entity.pdbx_description
1 polymer ?
#
loop_
_entity_poly.entity_id
_entity_poly.type
_entity_poly.pdbx_seq_one_letter_code
_entity_poly.pdbx_strand_id
1 'polypeptide(L)'
;MAGDIGCYSLGVFYDEAMNTMQAMGSGIGVASGLGQLEQFGFEQRVLAVSGDSTFFHACIPALVNCRHKNANVTFVILDNETTAMTGFQPHPGSKESNAGYTKVDIARIVEAIQPDHFERGNAEDLDALVDRLHTVVERDGVNVILLDSICRLEEARRISVNEVEVHVDPEKCSGERCRICVQEFGCPAITWDYSSGQASILGHQCVACGACMAVCPHDAIKEGKK
;
A
#
# COMPACT_ATOMS: atom_id res chain seq x y z
N MET A 1 -10.03 -6.02 -7.21
CA MET A 1 -9.25 -4.76 -7.25
C MET A 1 -8.67 -4.52 -8.65
N ALA A 2 -8.88 -3.32 -9.18
CA ALA A 2 -8.20 -2.82 -10.37
C ALA A 2 -6.83 -2.23 -9.99
N GLY A 3 -5.77 -2.99 -10.29
CA GLY A 3 -4.39 -2.64 -10.00
C GLY A 3 -3.78 -1.65 -10.98
N ASP A 4 -2.61 -1.17 -10.60
CA ASP A 4 -1.82 -0.17 -11.32
C ASP A 4 -0.31 -0.53 -11.17
N ILE A 5 0.57 0.15 -11.90
CA ILE A 5 2.02 -0.13 -11.91
C ILE A 5 2.71 0.63 -10.77
N GLY A 6 3.45 -0.10 -9.93
CA GLY A 6 4.24 0.43 -8.82
C GLY A 6 4.65 -0.68 -7.85
N CYS A 7 5.30 -0.36 -6.72
CA CYS A 7 5.74 -1.40 -5.77
C CYS A 7 4.59 -2.31 -5.29
N TYR A 8 3.40 -1.76 -5.12
CA TYR A 8 2.18 -2.49 -4.75
C TYR A 8 1.77 -3.54 -5.79
N SER A 9 2.18 -3.38 -7.06
CA SER A 9 1.89 -4.33 -8.15
C SER A 9 2.45 -5.73 -7.89
N LEU A 10 3.48 -5.85 -7.05
CA LEU A 10 4.04 -7.13 -6.64
C LEU A 10 3.02 -7.99 -5.87
N GLY A 11 1.96 -7.40 -5.31
CA GLY A 11 0.83 -8.14 -4.73
C GLY A 11 0.06 -9.01 -5.74
N VAL A 12 0.34 -8.95 -7.04
CA VAL A 12 -0.15 -9.99 -7.98
C VAL A 12 0.51 -11.35 -7.73
N PHE A 13 1.77 -11.35 -7.28
CA PHE A 13 2.53 -12.58 -7.01
C PHE A 13 2.32 -13.12 -5.58
N TYR A 14 1.69 -12.33 -4.71
CA TYR A 14 1.43 -12.64 -3.31
C TYR A 14 -0.07 -12.43 -3.04
N ASP A 15 -0.82 -13.53 -2.90
CA ASP A 15 -2.27 -13.55 -2.64
C ASP A 15 -3.21 -12.96 -3.70
N GLU A 16 -2.75 -12.86 -4.96
CA GLU A 16 -3.58 -12.45 -6.10
C GLU A 16 -4.41 -11.16 -5.84
N ALA A 17 -3.83 -10.22 -5.09
CA ALA A 17 -4.55 -9.06 -4.54
C ALA A 17 -5.16 -8.13 -5.61
N MET A 18 -4.77 -8.28 -6.89
CA MET A 18 -5.25 -7.50 -8.02
C MET A 18 -5.77 -8.38 -9.14
N ASN A 19 -6.97 -8.07 -9.64
CA ASN A 19 -7.63 -8.81 -10.71
C ASN A 19 -7.25 -8.29 -12.11
N THR A 20 -6.85 -7.02 -12.21
CA THR A 20 -6.44 -6.40 -13.47
C THR A 20 -5.24 -5.51 -13.26
N MET A 21 -4.33 -5.45 -14.22
CA MET A 21 -3.21 -4.51 -14.23
C MET A 21 -2.77 -4.35 -15.68
N GLN A 22 -2.80 -3.13 -16.21
CA GLN A 22 -2.56 -2.88 -17.63
C GLN A 22 -1.38 -1.95 -17.85
N ALA A 23 -1.54 -0.68 -17.46
CA ALA A 23 -0.54 0.36 -17.59
C ALA A 23 -0.55 1.29 -16.38
N MET A 24 0.52 2.09 -16.25
CA MET A 24 0.59 3.13 -15.23
C MET A 24 -0.58 4.12 -15.38
N GLY A 25 -1.33 4.34 -14.29
CA GLY A 25 -2.53 5.17 -14.24
C GLY A 25 -3.82 4.49 -14.69
N SER A 26 -3.75 3.24 -15.16
CA SER A 26 -4.93 2.58 -15.76
C SER A 26 -5.94 2.06 -14.73
N GLY A 27 -5.50 1.79 -13.50
CA GLY A 27 -6.32 1.12 -12.48
C GLY A 27 -7.62 1.86 -12.18
N ILE A 28 -7.53 3.17 -11.92
CA ILE A 28 -8.70 4.02 -11.67
C ILE A 28 -9.59 4.19 -12.90
N GLY A 29 -9.02 4.16 -14.11
CA GLY A 29 -9.79 4.22 -15.37
C GLY A 29 -10.62 2.95 -15.58
N VAL A 30 -10.03 1.78 -15.36
CA VAL A 30 -10.72 0.49 -15.38
C VAL A 30 -11.81 0.46 -14.31
N ALA A 31 -11.48 0.87 -13.08
CA ALA A 31 -12.43 0.93 -11.98
C ALA A 31 -13.61 1.89 -12.25
N SER A 32 -13.37 3.00 -12.94
CA SER A 32 -14.45 3.91 -13.38
C SER A 32 -15.48 3.20 -14.26
N GLY A 33 -15.03 2.32 -15.16
CA GLY A 33 -15.92 1.52 -16.01
C GLY A 33 -16.66 0.45 -15.21
N LEU A 34 -15.95 -0.30 -14.36
CA LEU A 34 -16.53 -1.34 -13.51
C LEU A 34 -17.58 -0.77 -12.54
N GLY A 35 -17.32 0.39 -11.95
CA GLY A 35 -18.24 1.07 -11.02
C GLY A 35 -19.51 1.63 -11.66
N GLN A 36 -19.72 1.43 -12.96
CA GLN A 36 -20.95 1.76 -13.69
C GLN A 36 -21.76 0.51 -14.02
N LEU A 37 -21.24 -0.70 -13.75
CA LEU A 37 -21.85 -1.95 -14.17
C LEU A 37 -22.96 -2.45 -13.23
N GLU A 38 -23.22 -1.76 -12.12
CA GLU A 38 -24.32 -2.08 -11.20
C GLU A 38 -25.67 -2.16 -11.93
N GLN A 39 -25.90 -1.25 -12.89
CA GLN A 39 -27.09 -1.25 -13.76
C GLN A 39 -27.26 -2.52 -14.61
N PHE A 40 -26.19 -3.33 -14.75
CA PHE A 40 -26.17 -4.60 -15.45
C PHE A 40 -26.10 -5.81 -14.50
N GLY A 41 -26.32 -5.61 -13.20
CA GLY A 41 -26.29 -6.66 -12.18
C GLY A 41 -24.89 -7.01 -11.67
N PHE A 42 -23.91 -6.10 -11.84
CA PHE A 42 -22.59 -6.28 -11.23
C PHE A 42 -22.61 -5.76 -9.78
N GLU A 43 -22.67 -6.69 -8.82
CA GLU A 43 -22.84 -6.38 -7.39
C GLU A 43 -21.51 -6.33 -6.61
N GLN A 44 -20.37 -6.56 -7.27
CA GLN A 44 -19.07 -6.56 -6.58
C GLN A 44 -18.56 -5.14 -6.30
N ARG A 45 -17.97 -4.94 -5.12
CA ARG A 45 -17.26 -3.70 -4.77
C ARG A 45 -16.05 -3.50 -5.68
N VAL A 46 -15.93 -2.27 -6.21
CA VAL A 46 -14.83 -1.90 -7.10
C VAL A 46 -13.80 -1.08 -6.35
N LEU A 47 -12.56 -1.56 -6.32
CA LEU A 47 -11.42 -0.86 -5.74
C LEU A 47 -10.39 -0.56 -6.83
N ALA A 48 -9.76 0.61 -6.76
CA ALA A 48 -8.53 0.93 -7.45
C ALA A 48 -7.42 1.29 -6.46
N VAL A 49 -6.17 0.99 -6.80
CA VAL A 49 -5.01 1.38 -6.01
C VAL A 49 -3.96 2.06 -6.88
N SER A 50 -3.30 3.09 -6.37
CA SER A 50 -2.18 3.74 -7.05
C SER A 50 -1.18 4.31 -6.04
N GLY A 51 0.06 4.51 -6.48
CA GLY A 51 1.03 5.32 -5.74
C GLY A 51 0.90 6.82 -6.07
N ASP A 52 1.37 7.67 -5.17
CA ASP A 52 1.49 9.13 -5.33
C ASP A 52 2.06 9.61 -6.68
N SER A 53 3.19 9.07 -7.12
CA SER A 53 3.82 9.40 -8.40
C SER A 53 2.88 9.11 -9.58
N THR A 54 2.16 7.99 -9.51
CA THR A 54 1.17 7.58 -10.53
C THR A 54 -0.07 8.47 -10.47
N PHE A 55 -0.47 8.85 -9.26
CA PHE A 55 -1.57 9.79 -9.06
C PHE A 55 -1.34 11.09 -9.83
N PHE A 56 -0.17 11.72 -9.65
CA PHE A 56 0.20 12.94 -10.38
C PHE A 56 0.37 12.71 -11.88
N HIS A 57 0.92 11.56 -12.28
CA HIS A 57 1.23 11.29 -13.67
C HIS A 57 -0.02 11.07 -14.53
N ALA A 58 -1.01 10.32 -14.01
CA ALA A 58 -2.08 9.79 -14.85
C ALA A 58 -3.43 9.55 -14.16
N CYS A 59 -3.53 9.50 -12.83
CA CYS A 59 -4.83 9.18 -12.19
C CYS A 59 -5.79 10.36 -12.09
N ILE A 60 -5.30 11.61 -12.01
CA ILE A 60 -6.15 12.80 -11.80
C ILE A 60 -7.30 12.89 -12.84
N PRO A 61 -7.04 12.78 -14.17
CA PRO A 61 -8.13 12.85 -15.16
C PRO A 61 -9.18 11.73 -14.98
N ALA A 62 -8.74 10.52 -14.61
CA ALA A 62 -9.63 9.39 -14.40
C ALA A 62 -10.46 9.54 -13.12
N LEU A 63 -9.88 10.10 -12.05
CA LEU A 63 -10.63 10.41 -10.82
C LEU A 63 -11.69 11.50 -11.07
N VAL A 64 -11.35 12.55 -11.82
CA VAL A 64 -12.33 13.56 -12.28
C VAL A 64 -13.47 12.89 -13.06
N ASN A 65 -13.15 11.95 -13.95
CA ASN A 65 -14.16 11.20 -14.69
C ASN A 65 -15.02 10.30 -13.80
N CYS A 66 -14.45 9.67 -12.76
CA CYS A 66 -15.21 8.90 -11.77
C CYS A 66 -16.25 9.80 -11.09
N ARG A 67 -15.84 10.99 -10.66
CA ARG A 67 -16.77 11.96 -10.05
C ARG A 67 -17.84 12.41 -11.02
N HIS A 68 -17.45 12.81 -12.23
CA HIS A 68 -18.39 13.25 -13.26
C HIS A 68 -19.49 12.20 -13.56
N LYS A 69 -19.13 10.91 -13.52
CA LYS A 69 -20.06 9.81 -13.81
C LYS A 69 -20.73 9.22 -12.57
N ASN A 70 -20.42 9.69 -11.36
CA ASN A 70 -20.84 9.08 -10.10
C ASN A 70 -20.55 7.56 -10.08
N ALA A 71 -19.33 7.16 -10.48
CA ALA A 71 -18.95 5.74 -10.44
C ALA A 71 -18.89 5.23 -9.00
N ASN A 72 -19.43 4.03 -8.76
CA ASN A 72 -19.35 3.38 -7.46
C ASN A 72 -17.97 2.72 -7.31
N VAL A 73 -17.01 3.42 -6.70
CA VAL A 73 -15.60 3.02 -6.63
C VAL A 73 -14.91 3.54 -5.38
N THR A 74 -14.06 2.72 -4.77
CA THR A 74 -13.09 3.16 -3.77
C THR A 74 -11.69 3.25 -4.38
N PHE A 75 -11.06 4.43 -4.29
CA PHE A 75 -9.71 4.67 -4.79
C PHE A 75 -8.73 4.88 -3.65
N VAL A 76 -7.74 3.99 -3.54
CA VAL A 76 -6.69 4.03 -2.52
C VAL A 76 -5.42 4.61 -3.13
N ILE A 77 -4.94 5.72 -2.58
CA ILE A 77 -3.70 6.39 -2.98
C ILE A 77 -2.65 6.16 -1.90
N LEU A 78 -1.50 5.62 -2.28
CA LEU A 78 -0.37 5.34 -1.40
C LEU A 78 0.67 6.46 -1.56
N ASP A 79 0.73 7.39 -0.60
CA ASP A 79 1.73 8.48 -0.56
C ASP A 79 2.96 8.01 0.22
N ASN A 80 4.01 7.67 -0.52
CA ASN A 80 5.27 7.16 0.03
C ASN A 80 6.46 8.11 -0.16
N GLU A 81 6.17 9.32 -0.64
CA GLU A 81 7.08 10.42 -0.92
C GLU A 81 8.14 10.16 -2.01
N THR A 82 8.06 9.06 -2.78
CA THR A 82 9.09 8.71 -3.76
C THR A 82 8.62 7.77 -4.88
N THR A 83 9.22 7.87 -6.06
CA THR A 83 8.99 6.88 -7.14
C THR A 83 9.89 5.66 -6.94
N ALA A 84 9.62 4.85 -5.92
CA ALA A 84 10.53 3.80 -5.42
C ALA A 84 10.94 2.78 -6.50
N MET A 85 9.97 2.16 -7.18
CA MET A 85 10.22 1.02 -8.09
C MET A 85 11.17 1.35 -9.25
N THR A 86 11.16 2.60 -9.73
CA THR A 86 11.97 3.01 -10.89
C THR A 86 13.35 3.53 -10.49
N GLY A 87 13.69 3.58 -9.20
CA GLY A 87 14.96 4.11 -8.71
C GLY A 87 14.84 5.43 -7.95
N PHE A 88 13.75 5.59 -7.19
CA PHE A 88 13.54 6.70 -6.25
C PHE A 88 13.58 8.11 -6.86
N GLN A 89 12.95 8.25 -8.02
CA GLN A 89 12.87 9.54 -8.68
C GLN A 89 11.98 10.51 -7.90
N PRO A 90 12.36 11.80 -7.83
CA PRO A 90 11.46 12.83 -7.31
C PRO A 90 10.25 12.99 -8.23
N HIS A 91 9.10 13.28 -7.62
CA HIS A 91 7.84 13.59 -8.27
C HIS A 91 7.18 14.79 -7.55
N PRO A 92 6.03 15.32 -8.02
CA PRO A 92 5.44 16.53 -7.44
C PRO A 92 5.10 16.46 -5.93
N GLY A 93 4.97 15.26 -5.36
CA GLY A 93 4.69 15.03 -3.93
C GLY A 93 5.94 14.87 -3.06
N SER A 94 7.12 14.71 -3.65
CA SER A 94 8.37 14.47 -2.91
C SER A 94 8.77 15.69 -2.06
N LYS A 95 9.24 15.45 -0.83
CA LYS A 95 9.74 16.52 0.06
C LYS A 95 11.03 17.16 -0.45
N GLU A 96 11.93 16.38 -1.02
CA GLU A 96 13.25 16.82 -1.44
C GLU A 96 13.36 16.93 -2.96
N SER A 97 12.85 18.03 -3.50
CA SER A 97 13.29 18.51 -4.80
C SER A 97 14.53 19.37 -4.59
N ASN A 98 15.71 18.83 -4.86
CA ASN A 98 16.99 19.58 -4.92
C ASN A 98 16.99 20.75 -5.93
N ALA A 99 15.87 21.00 -6.61
CA ALA A 99 15.70 21.98 -7.67
C ALA A 99 14.76 23.14 -7.31
N GLY A 100 14.31 23.26 -6.05
CA GLY A 100 13.46 24.39 -5.61
C GLY A 100 12.03 24.33 -6.14
N TYR A 101 11.53 23.14 -6.50
CA TYR A 101 10.15 22.96 -6.94
C TYR A 101 9.17 22.97 -5.76
N THR A 102 7.95 23.48 -6.01
CA THR A 102 6.88 23.50 -5.00
C THR A 102 6.24 22.12 -4.91
N LYS A 103 6.15 21.57 -3.69
CA LYS A 103 5.41 20.34 -3.43
C LYS A 103 3.92 20.56 -3.71
N VAL A 104 3.32 19.63 -4.43
CA VAL A 104 1.88 19.58 -4.70
C VAL A 104 1.24 18.61 -3.72
N ASP A 105 0.18 19.07 -3.05
CA ASP A 105 -0.54 18.29 -2.04
C ASP A 105 -1.66 17.46 -2.69
N ILE A 106 -1.62 16.13 -2.52
CA ILE A 106 -2.61 15.20 -3.08
C ILE A 106 -3.99 15.44 -2.46
N ALA A 107 -4.06 15.62 -1.13
CA ALA A 107 -5.33 15.81 -0.44
C ALA A 107 -6.08 17.04 -0.98
N ARG A 108 -5.37 18.16 -1.20
CA ARG A 108 -5.98 19.37 -1.77
C ARG A 108 -6.52 19.16 -3.18
N ILE A 109 -5.87 18.34 -4.01
CA ILE A 109 -6.38 17.99 -5.35
C ILE A 109 -7.64 17.13 -5.21
N VAL A 110 -7.59 16.10 -4.36
CA VAL A 110 -8.72 15.19 -4.14
C VAL A 110 -9.94 15.95 -3.59
N GLU A 111 -9.75 16.81 -2.59
CA GLU A 111 -10.78 17.68 -2.02
C GLU A 111 -11.42 18.58 -3.10
N ALA A 112 -10.61 19.13 -4.00
CA ALA A 112 -11.09 19.98 -5.10
C ALA A 112 -11.90 19.18 -6.15
N ILE A 113 -11.65 17.88 -6.32
CA ILE A 113 -12.46 17.00 -7.16
C ILE A 113 -13.81 16.67 -6.49
N GLN A 114 -13.90 16.81 -5.16
CA GLN A 114 -15.12 16.61 -4.37
C GLN A 114 -15.71 15.19 -4.48
N PRO A 115 -14.97 14.13 -4.12
CA PRO A 115 -15.52 12.79 -3.99
C PRO A 115 -16.64 12.74 -2.93
N ASP A 116 -17.46 11.70 -2.96
CA ASP A 116 -18.55 11.50 -1.99
C ASP A 116 -18.00 11.23 -0.57
N HIS A 117 -16.82 10.60 -0.50
CA HIS A 117 -16.05 10.44 0.72
C HIS A 117 -14.56 10.65 0.44
N PHE A 118 -13.89 11.40 1.32
CA PHE A 118 -12.44 11.51 1.34
C PHE A 118 -11.93 11.43 2.77
N GLU A 119 -10.86 10.67 2.95
CA GLU A 119 -10.14 10.62 4.21
C GLU A 119 -8.67 10.31 4.02
N ARG A 120 -7.89 10.75 5.00
CA ARG A 120 -6.45 10.53 5.10
C ARG A 120 -6.14 9.61 6.28
N GLY A 121 -5.19 8.69 6.12
CA GLY A 121 -4.81 7.71 7.12
C GLY A 121 -3.32 7.41 7.10
N ASN A 122 -2.82 6.84 8.20
CA ASN A 122 -1.45 6.34 8.28
C ASN A 122 -1.44 4.85 7.91
N ALA A 123 -0.59 4.43 6.96
CA ALA A 123 -0.48 3.03 6.57
C ALA A 123 0.29 2.16 7.58
N GLU A 124 0.96 2.78 8.56
CA GLU A 124 1.72 2.09 9.61
C GLU A 124 0.85 1.63 10.78
N ASP A 125 -0.34 2.22 10.95
CA ASP A 125 -1.33 1.79 11.93
C ASP A 125 -2.22 0.72 11.29
N LEU A 126 -1.77 -0.55 11.38
CA LEU A 126 -2.39 -1.66 10.66
C LEU A 126 -3.84 -1.94 11.12
N ASP A 127 -4.11 -1.85 12.42
CA ASP A 127 -5.46 -2.09 12.95
C ASP A 127 -6.43 -1.02 12.43
N ALA A 128 -6.03 0.26 12.54
CA ALA A 128 -6.84 1.36 12.01
C ALA A 128 -6.98 1.29 10.49
N LEU A 129 -5.96 0.82 9.77
CA LEU A 129 -6.00 0.65 8.32
C LEU A 129 -7.01 -0.43 7.90
N VAL A 130 -7.03 -1.57 8.59
CA VAL A 130 -7.96 -2.67 8.29
C VAL A 130 -9.40 -2.22 8.52
N ASP A 131 -9.70 -1.63 9.69
CA ASP A 131 -11.04 -1.12 10.01
C ASP A 131 -11.52 -0.08 9.00
N ARG A 132 -10.62 0.79 8.59
CA ARG A 132 -10.85 1.82 7.60
C ARG A 132 -11.20 1.25 6.23
N LEU A 133 -10.39 0.32 5.73
CA LEU A 133 -10.64 -0.33 4.44
C LEU A 133 -11.99 -1.05 4.44
N HIS A 134 -12.31 -1.81 5.49
CA HIS A 134 -13.62 -2.47 5.61
C HIS A 134 -14.78 -1.48 5.64
N THR A 135 -14.62 -0.34 6.31
CA THR A 135 -15.68 0.67 6.43
C THR A 135 -15.90 1.43 5.13
N VAL A 136 -14.84 1.83 4.44
CA VAL A 136 -14.95 2.69 3.24
C VAL A 136 -15.36 1.89 2.01
N VAL A 137 -14.90 0.65 1.86
CA VAL A 137 -15.24 -0.21 0.71
C VAL A 137 -16.74 -0.51 0.62
N GLU A 138 -17.43 -0.51 1.76
CA GLU A 138 -18.88 -0.72 1.81
C GLU A 138 -19.71 0.52 1.47
N ARG A 139 -19.07 1.69 1.31
CA ARG A 139 -19.76 2.92 0.94
C ARG A 139 -20.03 2.96 -0.55
N ASP A 140 -21.20 3.48 -0.91
CA ASP A 140 -21.53 3.78 -2.29
C ASP A 140 -20.95 5.11 -2.75
N GLY A 141 -20.73 5.24 -4.05
CA GLY A 141 -20.26 6.46 -4.70
C GLY A 141 -18.74 6.48 -4.91
N VAL A 142 -18.18 7.68 -5.13
CA VAL A 142 -16.75 7.86 -5.34
C VAL A 142 -16.09 8.10 -3.99
N ASN A 143 -15.39 7.09 -3.48
CA ASN A 143 -14.67 7.15 -2.20
C ASN A 143 -13.16 7.22 -2.46
N VAL A 144 -12.43 8.07 -1.72
CA VAL A 144 -10.98 8.19 -1.83
C VAL A 144 -10.34 8.05 -0.46
N ILE A 145 -9.32 7.18 -0.36
CA ILE A 145 -8.48 7.01 0.83
C ILE A 145 -7.05 7.40 0.45
N LEU A 146 -6.50 8.40 1.12
CA LEU A 146 -5.08 8.75 1.01
C LEU A 146 -4.33 8.16 2.21
N LEU A 147 -3.41 7.23 1.95
CA LEU A 147 -2.62 6.57 2.96
C LEU A 147 -1.18 7.09 2.92
N ASP A 148 -0.73 7.66 4.03
CA ASP A 148 0.65 8.11 4.20
C ASP A 148 1.50 7.01 4.81
N SER A 149 2.67 6.73 4.22
CA SER A 149 3.79 6.06 4.89
C SER A 149 5.02 6.21 4.03
N ILE A 150 6.10 6.78 4.59
CA ILE A 150 7.36 6.92 3.86
C ILE A 150 7.86 5.55 3.40
N CYS A 151 8.33 5.45 2.16
CA CYS A 151 8.96 4.22 1.71
C CYS A 151 10.19 3.92 2.58
N ARG A 152 10.18 2.80 3.33
CA ARG A 152 11.28 2.45 4.24
C ARG A 152 12.64 2.30 3.54
N LEU A 153 12.65 1.94 2.24
CA LEU A 153 13.87 1.92 1.43
C LEU A 153 14.41 3.33 1.14
N GLU A 154 13.52 4.29 0.89
CA GLU A 154 13.88 5.70 0.72
C GLU A 154 14.37 6.29 2.04
N GLU A 155 13.69 5.99 3.13
CA GLU A 155 14.09 6.42 4.46
C GLU A 155 15.47 5.86 4.84
N ALA A 156 15.74 4.58 4.58
CA ALA A 156 17.05 3.97 4.78
C ALA A 156 18.13 4.60 3.86
N ARG A 157 17.75 5.13 2.69
CA ARG A 157 18.68 5.91 1.84
C ARG A 157 18.96 7.29 2.43
N ARG A 158 17.97 7.94 3.05
CA ARG A 158 18.10 9.25 3.71
C ARG A 158 18.90 9.16 5.01
N ILE A 159 18.69 8.10 5.80
CA ILE A 159 19.28 7.88 7.11
C ILE A 159 20.36 6.80 6.96
N SER A 160 21.63 7.21 6.87
CA SER A 160 22.76 6.36 6.48
C SER A 160 23.07 5.18 7.42
N VAL A 161 22.40 5.07 8.57
CA VAL A 161 22.59 4.00 9.55
C VAL A 161 21.23 3.55 10.08
N ASN A 162 20.86 2.29 9.83
CA ASN A 162 19.71 1.65 10.46
C ASN A 162 20.22 0.66 11.52
N GLU A 163 20.20 1.08 12.78
CA GLU A 163 20.67 0.32 13.96
C GLU A 163 19.63 -0.71 14.46
N VAL A 164 18.46 -0.77 13.83
CA VAL A 164 17.40 -1.69 14.21
C VAL A 164 17.62 -3.05 13.55
N GLU A 165 17.58 -4.10 14.34
CA GLU A 165 17.51 -5.49 13.87
C GLU A 165 16.13 -6.06 14.21
N VAL A 166 15.55 -6.84 13.30
CA VAL A 166 14.30 -7.57 13.57
C VAL A 166 14.64 -9.05 13.70
N HIS A 167 14.14 -9.70 14.74
CA HIS A 167 14.39 -11.12 15.01
C HIS A 167 13.12 -11.85 15.45
N VAL A 168 13.16 -13.18 15.37
CA VAL A 168 12.11 -14.08 15.88
C VAL A 168 12.54 -14.63 17.24
N ASP A 169 11.67 -14.50 18.23
CA ASP A 169 11.76 -15.08 19.57
C ASP A 169 11.32 -16.56 19.49
N PRO A 170 12.26 -17.52 19.63
CA PRO A 170 11.97 -18.94 19.41
C PRO A 170 11.05 -19.53 20.49
N GLU A 171 10.99 -18.94 21.69
CA GLU A 171 10.11 -19.43 22.75
C GLU A 171 8.64 -19.07 22.50
N LYS A 172 8.40 -17.95 21.80
CA LYS A 172 7.06 -17.49 21.45
C LYS A 172 6.57 -17.99 20.10
N CYS A 173 7.46 -18.35 19.19
CA CYS A 173 7.09 -18.78 17.85
C CYS A 173 6.36 -20.14 17.87
N SER A 174 5.09 -20.15 17.45
CA SER A 174 4.28 -21.38 17.33
C SER A 174 4.72 -22.33 16.20
N GLY A 175 5.76 -21.97 15.43
CA GLY A 175 6.34 -22.79 14.38
C GLY A 175 5.32 -23.25 13.35
N GLU A 176 5.40 -24.52 12.98
CA GLU A 176 4.56 -25.23 12.00
C GLU A 176 3.04 -24.99 12.16
N ARG A 177 2.57 -24.61 13.35
CA ARG A 177 1.13 -24.42 13.64
C ARG A 177 0.58 -23.04 13.26
N CYS A 178 1.42 -22.08 12.87
CA CYS A 178 1.01 -20.69 12.62
C CYS A 178 1.37 -20.22 11.20
N ARG A 179 2.67 -20.12 10.87
CA ARG A 179 3.21 -19.72 9.55
C ARG A 179 2.68 -18.44 8.88
N ILE A 180 1.79 -17.68 9.53
CA ILE A 180 1.19 -16.43 9.00
C ILE A 180 2.23 -15.47 8.43
N CYS A 181 3.32 -15.19 9.16
CA CYS A 181 4.35 -14.25 8.72
C CYS A 181 5.06 -14.62 7.41
N VAL A 182 5.15 -15.91 7.09
CA VAL A 182 5.84 -16.42 5.88
C VAL A 182 4.86 -16.74 4.77
N GLN A 183 3.67 -17.25 5.09
CA GLN A 183 2.69 -17.72 4.10
C GLN A 183 1.68 -16.64 3.71
N GLU A 184 0.98 -16.06 4.69
CA GLU A 184 -0.12 -15.11 4.45
C GLU A 184 0.40 -13.67 4.33
N PHE A 185 1.25 -13.23 5.26
CA PHE A 185 1.87 -11.91 5.16
C PHE A 185 2.96 -11.86 4.08
N GLY A 186 3.62 -12.99 3.82
CA GLY A 186 4.50 -13.17 2.67
C GLY A 186 5.71 -12.22 2.60
N CYS A 187 6.25 -11.76 3.73
CA CYS A 187 7.38 -10.83 3.70
C CYS A 187 8.62 -11.51 3.08
N PRO A 188 9.25 -10.94 2.04
CA PRO A 188 10.40 -11.56 1.37
C PRO A 188 11.65 -11.63 2.27
N ALA A 189 11.69 -10.82 3.33
CA ALA A 189 12.76 -10.87 4.32
C ALA A 189 12.54 -11.93 5.41
N ILE A 190 11.48 -12.74 5.34
CA ILE A 190 11.21 -13.82 6.30
C ILE A 190 11.25 -15.15 5.55
N THR A 191 12.07 -16.08 6.05
CA THR A 191 12.22 -17.44 5.51
C THR A 191 11.72 -18.48 6.52
N TRP A 192 11.56 -19.71 6.06
CA TRP A 192 11.31 -20.87 6.90
C TRP A 192 12.59 -21.65 7.16
N ASP A 193 13.00 -21.75 8.42
CA ASP A 193 14.10 -22.62 8.82
C ASP A 193 13.55 -24.03 9.12
N TYR A 194 13.77 -24.94 8.17
CA TYR A 194 13.36 -26.34 8.28
C TYR A 194 14.08 -27.13 9.38
N SER A 195 15.22 -26.64 9.87
CA SER A 195 15.97 -27.31 10.95
C SER A 195 15.36 -27.03 12.32
N SER A 196 14.90 -25.80 12.57
CA SER A 196 14.20 -25.40 13.79
C SER A 196 12.67 -25.55 13.70
N GLY A 197 12.11 -25.61 12.49
CA GLY A 197 10.66 -25.61 12.26
C GLY A 197 10.02 -24.25 12.58
N GLN A 198 10.78 -23.16 12.44
CA GLN A 198 10.37 -21.80 12.81
C GLN A 198 10.71 -20.79 11.70
N ALA A 199 10.07 -19.61 11.79
CA ALA A 199 10.38 -18.49 10.92
C ALA A 199 11.74 -17.87 11.29
N SER A 200 12.45 -17.34 10.30
CA SER A 200 13.75 -16.67 10.48
C SER A 200 13.83 -15.41 9.63
N ILE A 201 14.47 -14.36 10.16
CA ILE A 201 14.63 -13.08 9.45
C ILE A 201 15.93 -13.08 8.64
N LEU A 202 15.82 -12.76 7.36
CA LEU A 202 16.95 -12.52 6.47
C LEU A 202 17.43 -11.07 6.64
N GLY A 203 18.38 -10.86 7.55
CA GLY A 203 18.85 -9.50 7.94
C GLY A 203 19.38 -8.63 6.79
N HIS A 204 19.86 -9.22 5.69
CA HIS A 204 20.32 -8.48 4.50
C HIS A 204 19.18 -7.98 3.60
N GLN A 205 17.97 -8.54 3.74
CA GLN A 205 16.75 -8.11 3.02
C GLN A 205 15.80 -7.32 3.92
N CYS A 206 15.89 -7.51 5.23
CA CYS A 206 15.04 -6.81 6.19
C CYS A 206 15.35 -5.32 6.23
N VAL A 207 14.34 -4.50 5.99
CA VAL A 207 14.42 -3.02 6.08
C VAL A 207 13.91 -2.47 7.41
N ALA A 208 13.60 -3.36 8.37
CA ALA A 208 13.02 -3.01 9.67
C ALA A 208 11.82 -2.05 9.55
N CYS A 209 10.83 -2.40 8.72
CA CYS A 209 9.58 -1.63 8.59
C CYS A 209 8.56 -1.92 9.70
N GLY A 210 8.78 -2.95 10.51
CA GLY A 210 7.94 -3.29 11.66
C GLY A 210 6.59 -3.96 11.36
N ALA A 211 6.12 -3.97 10.11
CA ALA A 211 4.82 -4.56 9.74
C ALA A 211 4.69 -6.05 10.16
N CYS A 212 5.77 -6.82 10.09
CA CYS A 212 5.77 -8.22 10.52
C CYS A 212 5.52 -8.41 12.04
N MET A 213 5.80 -7.40 12.86
CA MET A 213 5.51 -7.44 14.30
C MET A 213 4.01 -7.31 14.54
N ALA A 214 3.34 -6.40 13.82
CA ALA A 214 1.89 -6.18 13.95
C ALA A 214 1.06 -7.40 13.51
N VAL A 215 1.53 -8.16 12.51
CA VAL A 215 0.81 -9.35 12.02
C VAL A 215 1.08 -10.63 12.82
N CYS A 216 2.04 -10.64 13.75
CA CYS A 216 2.40 -11.84 14.49
C CYS A 216 1.44 -12.06 15.68
N PRO A 217 0.55 -13.07 15.67
CA PRO A 217 -0.43 -13.27 16.75
C PRO A 217 0.18 -13.77 18.07
N HIS A 218 1.48 -14.03 18.09
CA HIS A 218 2.20 -14.57 19.25
C HIS A 218 3.23 -13.59 19.81
N ASP A 219 3.29 -12.36 19.29
CA ASP A 219 4.31 -11.37 19.65
C ASP A 219 5.74 -11.95 19.60
N ALA A 220 5.96 -12.83 18.61
CA ALA A 220 7.20 -13.57 18.44
C ALA A 220 8.21 -12.82 17.58
N ILE A 221 7.81 -11.77 16.85
CA ILE A 221 8.73 -10.96 16.04
C ILE A 221 8.96 -9.64 16.77
N LYS A 222 10.22 -9.26 16.99
CA LYS A 222 10.59 -8.10 17.79
C LYS A 222 11.75 -7.33 17.20
N GLU A 223 11.81 -6.05 17.52
CA GLU A 223 13.01 -5.22 17.34
C GLU A 223 14.05 -5.54 18.41
N GLY A 224 15.30 -5.60 17.98
CA GLY A 224 16.50 -5.63 18.78
C GLY A 224 17.43 -4.48 18.36
N LYS A 225 18.41 -4.18 19.21
CA LYS A 225 19.53 -3.31 18.83
C LYS A 225 20.61 -4.18 18.19
N LYS A 226 21.14 -3.72 17.05
CA LYS A 226 22.38 -4.28 16.48
C LYS A 226 23.56 -4.12 17.43
#